data_AF-A0A9D0G9E8-F1
#
_entry.id   AF-A0A9D0G9E8-F1
#
_cell.length_a   1.000
_cell.length_b   1.000
_cell.length_c   1.000
_cell.angle_alpha   90.00
_cell.angle_beta   90.00
_cell.angle_gamma   90.00
#
_symmetry.space_group_name_H-M   'P 1'
#
loop_
_entity.id
_entity.type
_entity.pdbx_description
1 polymer ?
#
loop_
_entity_poly.entity_id
_entity_poly.type
_entity_poly.pdbx_seq_one_letter_code
_entity_poly.pdbx_strand_id
1 'polypeptide(L)'
;QSIICQRDAFMCAETTVNLAMHFRKRLGTGLFGGEGFVLQRITGPGYAFLEIPGEIREYSLADGEAMRIDPGHIALFEPTVTYDITMVKGLTNVLFGGEGLFLATLKGPGRIWLQSLPLSNLAAKLSKYLPTKSS
;
A
#
# COMPACT_ATOMS: atom_id res chain seq x y z
N GLN A 1 7.81 -15.87 12.04
CA GLN A 1 7.41 -15.63 10.64
C GLN A 1 6.43 -14.47 10.64
N SER A 2 6.77 -13.35 10.02
CA SER A 2 5.89 -12.19 9.97
C SER A 2 6.07 -11.43 8.67
N ILE A 3 4.98 -10.85 8.19
CA ILE A 3 4.98 -10.00 7.00
C ILE A 3 4.07 -8.80 7.24
N ILE A 4 4.35 -7.69 6.58
CA ILE A 4 3.54 -6.48 6.63
C ILE A 4 2.88 -6.32 5.28
N CYS A 5 1.56 -6.14 5.23
CA CYS A 5 0.80 -5.94 4.00
C CYS A 5 -0.17 -4.78 4.12
N GLN A 6 -0.72 -4.31 3.00
CA GLN A 6 -1.90 -3.45 3.02
C GLN A 6 -3.05 -4.18 3.72
N ARG A 7 -3.85 -3.45 4.51
CA ARG A 7 -4.99 -4.02 5.26
C ARG A 7 -5.95 -4.76 4.33
N ASP A 8 -6.26 -4.15 3.20
CA ASP A 8 -7.28 -4.66 2.28
C ASP A 8 -6.79 -5.86 1.44
N ALA A 9 -5.48 -6.19 1.51
CA ALA A 9 -4.92 -7.37 0.85
C ALA A 9 -5.24 -8.68 1.57
N PHE A 10 -5.70 -8.67 2.82
CA PHE A 10 -5.94 -9.91 3.57
C PHE A 10 -7.27 -10.57 3.23
N MET A 11 -7.24 -11.86 2.89
CA MET A 11 -8.43 -12.66 2.62
C MET A 11 -8.83 -13.52 3.82
N CYS A 12 -7.93 -14.44 4.22
CA CYS A 12 -8.16 -15.39 5.31
C CYS A 12 -6.84 -15.96 5.82
N ALA A 13 -6.87 -16.61 6.98
CA ALA A 13 -5.72 -17.33 7.52
C ALA A 13 -6.18 -18.44 8.47
N GLU A 14 -5.25 -19.34 8.78
CA GLU A 14 -5.43 -20.32 9.86
C GLU A 14 -5.60 -19.62 11.21
N THR A 15 -6.29 -20.27 12.15
CA THR A 15 -6.61 -19.70 13.47
C THR A 15 -5.38 -19.40 14.33
N THR A 16 -4.23 -19.99 13.99
CA THR A 16 -2.94 -19.75 14.64
C THR A 16 -2.25 -18.48 14.17
N VAL A 17 -2.74 -17.83 13.11
CA VAL A 17 -2.18 -16.60 12.56
C VAL A 17 -2.81 -15.39 13.26
N ASN A 18 -1.96 -14.47 13.68
CA ASN A 18 -2.35 -13.21 14.32
C ASN A 18 -2.27 -12.04 13.33
N LEU A 19 -3.29 -11.18 13.35
CA LEU A 19 -3.32 -9.90 12.65
C LEU A 19 -3.27 -8.75 13.64
N ALA A 20 -2.37 -7.80 13.42
CA ALA A 20 -2.27 -6.58 14.19
C ALA A 20 -2.11 -5.36 13.26
N MET A 21 -2.70 -4.22 13.61
CA MET A 21 -2.41 -2.97 12.92
C MET A 21 -0.92 -2.66 13.06
N HIS A 22 -0.24 -2.37 11.95
CA HIS A 22 1.18 -2.04 11.96
C HIS A 22 1.42 -0.54 11.81
N PHE A 23 0.71 0.08 10.88
CA PHE A 23 0.85 1.50 10.59
C PHE A 23 -0.47 2.06 10.07
N ARG A 24 -0.78 3.30 10.45
CA ARG A 24 -1.91 4.04 9.91
C ARG A 24 -1.51 5.49 9.71
N LYS A 25 -1.65 6.00 8.49
CA LYS A 25 -1.56 7.44 8.21
C LYS A 25 -2.77 7.89 7.42
N ARG A 26 -3.45 8.91 7.95
CA ARG A 26 -4.52 9.60 7.24
C ARG A 26 -3.88 10.42 6.12
N LEU A 27 -4.16 10.05 4.87
CA LEU A 27 -3.71 10.76 3.67
C LEU A 27 -4.88 11.55 3.10
N GLY A 28 -5.26 12.64 3.78
CA GLY A 28 -6.38 13.50 3.36
C GLY A 28 -7.71 12.75 3.14
N THR A 29 -8.70 13.45 2.58
CA THR A 29 -10.04 12.91 2.27
C THR A 29 -10.17 12.40 0.82
N GLY A 30 -9.07 12.29 0.09
CA GLY A 30 -9.03 11.90 -1.32
C GLY A 30 -9.12 10.39 -1.59
N LEU A 31 -8.47 9.94 -2.67
CA LEU A 31 -8.45 8.59 -3.29
C LEU A 31 -8.38 7.33 -2.40
N PHE A 32 -8.16 7.46 -1.09
CA PHE A 32 -8.12 6.37 -0.09
C PHE A 32 -9.38 6.30 0.79
N GLY A 33 -10.51 6.83 0.32
CA GLY A 33 -11.82 6.67 0.98
C GLY A 33 -11.89 7.27 2.39
N GLY A 34 -11.03 8.26 2.71
CA GLY A 34 -10.99 8.93 4.01
C GLY A 34 -10.37 8.14 5.18
N GLU A 35 -10.21 6.81 5.06
CA GLU A 35 -9.58 6.00 6.11
C GLU A 35 -8.05 6.13 6.15
N GLY A 36 -7.47 6.53 5.01
CA GLY A 36 -6.04 6.67 4.79
C GLY A 36 -5.35 5.37 4.41
N PHE A 37 -4.02 5.37 4.45
CA PHE A 37 -3.22 4.20 4.16
C PHE A 37 -2.97 3.39 5.44
N VAL A 38 -3.44 2.14 5.45
CA VAL A 38 -3.35 1.24 6.60
C VAL A 38 -2.54 0.01 6.23
N LEU A 39 -1.48 -0.22 6.99
CA LEU A 39 -0.70 -1.46 6.93
C LEU A 39 -1.01 -2.30 8.17
N GLN A 40 -1.03 -3.61 7.97
CA GLN A 40 -1.18 -4.59 9.03
C GLN A 40 -0.04 -5.58 9.01
N ARG A 41 0.30 -6.10 10.18
CA ARG A 41 1.28 -7.14 10.39
C ARG A 41 0.55 -8.46 10.57
N ILE A 42 0.95 -9.44 9.78
CA ILE A 42 0.51 -10.83 9.89
C ILE A 42 1.66 -11.59 10.54
N THR A 43 1.36 -12.36 11.59
CA THR A 43 2.35 -13.13 12.34
C THR A 43 1.85 -14.57 12.53
N GLY A 44 2.66 -15.54 12.12
CA GLY A 44 2.33 -16.96 12.25
C GLY A 44 2.52 -17.53 13.66
N PRO A 45 2.44 -18.87 13.81
CA PRO A 45 2.58 -19.86 12.72
C PRO A 45 1.30 -20.07 11.91
N GLY A 46 1.45 -20.62 10.70
CA GLY A 46 0.35 -21.04 9.83
C GLY A 46 0.30 -20.33 8.48
N TYR A 47 -0.70 -20.66 7.67
CA TYR A 47 -0.94 -20.05 6.36
C TYR A 47 -1.84 -18.82 6.44
N ALA A 48 -1.50 -17.81 5.65
CA ALA A 48 -2.34 -16.64 5.36
C ALA A 48 -2.45 -16.45 3.85
N PHE A 49 -3.65 -16.11 3.39
CA PHE A 49 -3.98 -15.89 1.99
C PHE A 49 -4.24 -14.40 1.76
N LEU A 50 -3.60 -13.86 0.74
CA LEU A 50 -3.67 -12.45 0.37
C LEU A 50 -4.18 -12.29 -1.05
N GLU A 51 -5.02 -11.28 -1.28
CA GLU A 51 -5.43 -10.80 -2.58
C GLU A 51 -4.56 -9.60 -2.95
N ILE A 52 -3.87 -9.69 -4.09
CA ILE A 52 -2.96 -8.66 -4.57
C ILE A 52 -3.31 -8.41 -6.04
N PRO A 53 -3.98 -7.30 -6.37
CA PRO A 53 -4.44 -7.06 -7.73
C PRO A 53 -3.30 -6.80 -8.73
N GLY A 54 -3.43 -7.45 -9.90
CA GLY A 54 -2.47 -7.34 -10.99
C GLY A 54 -1.32 -8.34 -10.90
N GLU A 55 -0.14 -7.91 -11.33
CA GLU A 55 1.10 -8.70 -11.28
C GLU A 55 1.91 -8.32 -10.03
N ILE A 56 2.54 -9.32 -9.42
CA ILE A 56 3.42 -9.15 -8.27
C ILE A 56 4.88 -9.18 -8.74
N ARG A 57 5.66 -8.18 -8.32
CA ARG A 57 7.11 -8.16 -8.56
C ARG A 57 7.88 -8.05 -7.25
N GLU A 58 8.78 -9.01 -7.04
CA GLU A 58 9.65 -9.09 -5.87
C GLU A 58 10.95 -8.30 -6.09
N TYR A 59 11.38 -7.59 -5.05
CA TYR A 59 12.68 -6.94 -4.98
C TYR A 59 13.34 -7.27 -3.63
N SER A 60 14.64 -7.54 -3.66
CA SER A 60 15.46 -7.64 -2.46
C SER A 60 16.26 -6.35 -2.29
N LEU A 61 16.02 -5.64 -1.20
CA LEU A 61 16.76 -4.43 -0.86
C LEU A 61 17.95 -4.79 0.04
N ALA A 62 19.15 -4.34 -0.34
CA ALA A 62 20.32 -4.42 0.51
C ALA A 62 20.20 -3.51 1.75
N ASP A 63 21.10 -3.69 2.72
CA ASP A 63 21.16 -2.77 3.87
C ASP A 63 21.42 -1.34 3.41
N GLY A 64 20.59 -0.41 3.89
CA GLY A 64 20.68 0.99 3.49
C GLY A 64 20.05 1.33 2.13
N GLU A 65 19.82 0.35 1.25
CA GLU A 65 19.19 0.58 -0.06
C GLU A 65 17.74 1.02 0.11
N ALA A 66 17.33 2.05 -0.63
CA ALA A 66 16.00 2.62 -0.52
C ALA A 66 15.31 2.74 -1.88
N MET A 67 14.04 2.37 -1.91
CA MET A 67 13.17 2.52 -3.07
C MET A 67 12.02 3.48 -2.72
N ARG A 68 11.80 4.50 -3.56
CA ARG A 68 10.66 5.42 -3.44
C ARG A 68 9.56 5.00 -4.39
N ILE A 69 8.35 4.83 -3.87
CA ILE A 69 7.25 4.16 -4.56
C ILE A 69 5.94 4.87 -4.22
N ASP A 70 4.99 4.89 -5.16
CA ASP A 70 3.60 5.22 -4.82
C ASP A 70 3.08 4.18 -3.80
N PRO A 71 2.58 4.63 -2.62
CA PRO A 71 2.12 3.72 -1.56
C PRO A 71 1.07 2.70 -2.02
N GLY A 72 0.22 3.06 -2.99
CA GLY A 72 -0.81 2.17 -3.54
C GLY A 72 -0.21 0.92 -4.18
N HIS A 73 1.02 1.00 -4.70
CA HIS A 73 1.71 -0.11 -5.36
C HIS A 73 2.45 -1.05 -4.39
N ILE A 74 2.48 -0.77 -3.09
CA ILE A 74 3.10 -1.66 -2.10
C ILE A 74 2.13 -2.78 -1.76
N ALA A 75 2.45 -4.03 -2.10
CA ALA A 75 1.62 -5.17 -1.72
C ALA A 75 1.95 -5.62 -0.29
N LEU A 76 3.21 -6.01 -0.07
CA LEU A 76 3.71 -6.47 1.22
C LEU A 76 5.24 -6.37 1.29
N PHE A 77 5.79 -6.42 2.50
CA PHE A 77 7.22 -6.36 2.76
C PHE A 77 7.61 -7.03 4.07
N GLU A 78 8.88 -7.43 4.18
CA GLU A 78 9.42 -8.04 5.38
C GLU A 78 9.56 -7.01 6.52
N PRO A 79 9.37 -7.43 7.80
CA PRO A 79 9.49 -6.55 8.96
C PRO A 79 10.84 -5.84 9.15
N THR A 80 11.89 -6.29 8.46
CA THR A 80 13.22 -5.68 8.48
C THR A 80 13.30 -4.45 7.59
N VAL A 81 12.36 -4.28 6.66
CA VAL A 81 12.28 -3.11 5.78
C VAL A 81 11.62 -1.96 6.54
N THR A 82 12.32 -0.83 6.60
CA THR A 82 11.77 0.41 7.16
C THR A 82 10.83 1.07 6.15
N TYR A 83 9.66 1.50 6.62
CA TYR A 83 8.65 2.19 5.83
C TYR A 83 8.42 3.61 6.35
N ASP A 84 8.46 4.60 5.46
CA ASP A 84 7.99 5.96 5.73
C ASP A 84 7.23 6.50 4.52
N ILE A 85 6.34 7.47 4.74
CA ILE A 85 5.53 8.09 3.68
C ILE A 85 5.60 9.62 3.80
N THR A 86 6.04 10.25 2.71
CA THR A 86 6.30 11.69 2.67
C THR A 86 5.49 12.34 1.55
N MET A 87 4.93 13.52 1.84
CA MET A 87 4.36 14.37 0.81
C MET A 87 5.50 15.06 0.06
N VAL A 88 5.53 14.93 -1.26
CA VAL A 88 6.50 15.61 -2.11
C VAL A 88 6.07 17.07 -2.26
N LYS A 89 6.74 17.97 -1.54
CA LYS A 89 6.51 19.41 -1.62
C LYS A 89 6.85 19.93 -3.03
N GLY A 90 5.99 20.77 -3.60
CA GLY A 90 6.23 21.43 -4.89
C GLY A 90 5.70 20.69 -6.13
N LEU A 91 5.24 19.43 -5.98
CA LEU A 91 4.58 18.68 -7.06
C LEU A 91 3.04 18.75 -6.97
N THR A 92 2.53 19.92 -6.60
CA THR A 92 1.10 20.19 -6.32
C THR A 92 0.30 20.64 -7.55
N ASN A 93 0.85 20.55 -8.77
CA ASN A 93 0.18 21.08 -9.96
C ASN A 93 -0.65 20.03 -10.70
N VAL A 94 -1.91 20.41 -10.99
CA VAL A 94 -2.90 20.00 -12.02
C VAL A 94 -3.08 18.51 -12.37
N LEU A 95 -2.02 17.70 -12.48
CA LEU A 95 -2.08 16.29 -12.89
C LEU A 95 -2.78 15.36 -11.89
N PHE A 96 -2.82 15.73 -10.61
CA PHE A 96 -3.44 14.95 -9.52
C PHE A 96 -4.60 15.68 -8.82
N GLY A 97 -5.23 16.66 -9.47
CA GLY A 97 -6.44 17.31 -8.93
C GLY A 97 -6.25 18.12 -7.64
N GLY A 98 -5.01 18.48 -7.28
CA GLY A 98 -4.70 19.27 -6.08
C GLY A 98 -4.47 18.47 -4.80
N GLU A 99 -4.51 17.12 -4.84
CA GLU A 99 -4.41 16.28 -3.62
C GLU A 99 -2.97 16.06 -3.11
N GLY A 100 -1.95 16.54 -3.84
CA GLY A 100 -0.53 16.36 -3.48
C GLY A 100 -0.01 14.95 -3.76
N LEU A 101 1.24 14.82 -4.19
CA LEU A 101 1.85 13.50 -4.42
C LEU A 101 2.47 12.97 -3.12
N PHE A 102 2.04 11.78 -2.68
CA PHE A 102 2.65 11.04 -1.58
C PHE A 102 3.54 9.94 -2.14
N LEU A 103 4.77 9.85 -1.64
CA LEU A 103 5.69 8.74 -1.93
C LEU A 103 6.05 8.03 -0.63
N ALA A 104 5.91 6.71 -0.65
CA ALA A 104 6.49 5.83 0.34
C ALA A 104 7.98 5.62 0.05
N THR A 105 8.77 5.45 1.10
CA THR A 105 10.16 5.03 1.06
C THR A 105 10.25 3.70 1.78
N LEU A 106 10.67 2.66 1.05
CA LEU A 106 11.01 1.35 1.61
C LEU A 106 12.53 1.25 1.65
N LYS A 107 13.10 1.08 2.85
CA LYS A 107 14.55 1.00 3.04
C LYS A 107 14.93 -0.34 3.66
N GLY A 108 15.84 -1.06 2.99
CA GLY A 108 16.31 -2.38 3.39
C GLY A 108 17.17 -2.37 4.67
N PRO A 109 17.57 -3.57 5.12
CA PRO A 109 17.58 -4.82 4.34
C PRO A 109 16.23 -5.56 4.38
N GLY A 110 15.92 -6.28 3.29
CA GLY A 110 14.79 -7.20 3.23
C GLY A 110 14.05 -7.19 1.91
N ARG A 111 13.06 -8.06 1.80
CA ARG A 111 12.23 -8.21 0.60
C ARG A 111 11.00 -7.34 0.63
N ILE A 112 10.66 -6.83 -0.55
CA ILE A 112 9.43 -6.09 -0.82
C ILE A 112 8.76 -6.72 -2.04
N TRP A 113 7.43 -6.68 -2.06
CA TRP A 113 6.62 -7.11 -3.20
C TRP A 113 5.70 -5.97 -3.60
N LEU A 114 5.73 -5.63 -4.88
CA LEU A 114 4.94 -4.56 -5.46
C LEU A 114 3.85 -5.12 -6.36
N GLN A 115 2.71 -4.46 -6.39
CA GLN A 115 1.58 -4.77 -7.26
C GLN A 115 1.50 -3.79 -8.43
N SER A 116 1.09 -4.28 -9.60
CA SER A 116 0.96 -3.43 -10.80
C SER A 116 -0.37 -2.67 -10.88
N LEU A 117 -1.43 -3.14 -10.19
CA LEU A 117 -2.78 -2.59 -10.34
C LEU A 117 -3.43 -2.23 -8.99
N PRO A 118 -3.01 -1.13 -8.34
CA PRO A 118 -3.69 -0.66 -7.14
C PRO A 118 -5.17 -0.39 -7.41
N LEU A 119 -6.05 -0.94 -6.57
CA LEU A 119 -7.50 -0.82 -6.76
C LEU A 119 -7.97 0.64 -6.71
N SER A 120 -7.33 1.49 -5.89
CA SER A 120 -7.60 2.93 -5.85
C SER A 120 -7.35 3.60 -7.20
N ASN A 121 -6.25 3.23 -7.88
CA ASN A 121 -5.90 3.77 -9.19
C ASN A 121 -6.89 3.29 -10.25
N LEU A 122 -7.30 2.01 -10.20
CA LEU A 122 -8.32 1.46 -11.07
C LEU A 122 -9.67 2.19 -10.88
N ALA A 123 -10.13 2.32 -9.64
CA ALA A 123 -11.37 3.03 -9.30
C ALA A 123 -11.34 4.49 -9.78
N ALA A 124 -10.21 5.19 -9.58
CA ALA A 124 -10.02 6.55 -10.04
C ALA A 124 -10.16 6.67 -11.57
N LYS A 125 -9.59 5.72 -12.32
CA LYS A 125 -9.67 5.68 -13.78
C LYS A 125 -11.08 5.37 -14.26
N LEU A 126 -11.78 4.45 -13.60
CA LEU A 126 -13.15 4.06 -13.94
C LEU A 126 -14.18 5.14 -13.58
N SER A 127 -13.92 5.95 -12.54
CA SER A 127 -14.86 6.96 -12.03
C SER A 127 -15.41 7.91 -13.10
N LYS A 128 -14.62 8.21 -14.14
CA LYS A 128 -15.00 9.08 -15.26
C LYS A 128 -16.06 8.48 -16.18
N TYR A 129 -16.24 7.16 -16.15
CA TYR A 129 -17.19 6.42 -16.96
C TYR A 129 -18.41 5.96 -16.16
N LEU A 130 -18.37 6.11 -14.84
CA LEU A 130 -19.49 5.77 -13.97
C LEU A 130 -20.51 6.91 -13.97
N PRO A 131 -21.82 6.59 -14.03
CA PRO A 131 -22.85 7.61 -13.94
C PRO A 131 -22.75 8.33 -12.60
N THR A 132 -22.50 9.64 -12.63
CA THR A 132 -22.71 10.50 -11.47
C THR A 132 -24.21 10.59 -11.26
N LYS A 133 -24.71 10.35 -10.04
CA LYS A 133 -26.13 10.62 -9.73
C LYS A 133 -26.46 12.03 -10.24
N SER A 134 -27.36 12.13 -11.23
CA SER A 134 -27.99 13.43 -11.47
C SER A 134 -28.78 13.73 -10.21
N SER A 135 -28.55 14.90 -9.64
CA SER A 135 -29.52 15.45 -8.69
C SER A 135 -30.81 15.77 -9.42
#